data_AF-A0ABD7LPZ1-F1
#
_entry.id   AF-A0ABD7LPZ1-F1
#
_cell.length_a   1.000
_cell.length_b   1.000
_cell.length_c   1.000
_cell.angle_alpha   90.00
_cell.angle_beta   90.00
_cell.angle_gamma   90.00
#
_symmetry.space_group_name_H-M   'P 1'
#
loop_
_entity.id
_entity.type
_entity.pdbx_description
1 polymer ?
#
loop_
_entity_poly.entity_id
_entity_poly.type
_entity_poly.pdbx_seq_one_letter_code
_entity_poly.pdbx_strand_id
1 'polypeptide(L)'
;MKKSGLEIKDIKQFMEWSKEGSKTFEVRKELFEKQKEVVEKEIAKLERVLAMLNYKSWYYEEAIKAGNEEAVLTMIPDDLPQHVKEAYVHSH
;
A
#
# COMPACT_ATOMS: atom_id res chain seq x y z
N MET A 1 12.70 -3.46 -16.46
CA MET A 1 13.77 -2.75 -15.73
C MET A 1 13.35 -1.34 -15.29
N LYS A 2 13.13 -0.35 -16.17
CA LYS A 2 12.73 1.00 -15.68
C LYS A 2 11.42 1.04 -14.87
N LYS A 3 10.49 0.10 -15.11
CA LYS A 3 9.23 -0.03 -14.37
C LYS A 3 9.34 -0.84 -13.06
N SER A 4 10.50 -1.41 -12.73
CA SER A 4 10.65 -2.23 -11.50
C SER A 4 10.94 -1.39 -10.25
N GLY A 5 11.01 -0.06 -10.37
CA GLY A 5 11.31 0.84 -9.25
C GLY A 5 12.78 0.90 -8.85
N LEU A 6 13.68 0.25 -9.61
CA LEU A 6 15.13 0.33 -9.39
C LEU A 6 15.66 1.71 -9.78
N GLU A 7 16.59 2.24 -9.00
CA GLU A 7 17.27 3.49 -9.33
C GLU A 7 18.19 3.31 -10.55
N ILE A 8 18.53 4.42 -11.22
CA ILE A 8 19.41 4.40 -12.39
C ILE A 8 20.77 3.76 -12.08
N LYS A 9 21.28 3.95 -10.86
CA LYS A 9 22.55 3.35 -10.41
C LYS A 9 22.46 1.82 -10.34
N ASP A 10 21.36 1.29 -9.82
CA ASP A 10 21.14 -0.15 -9.66
C ASP A 10 20.90 -0.83 -11.00
N ILE A 11 20.23 -0.13 -11.94
CA ILE A 11 20.09 -0.60 -13.33
C ILE A 11 21.46 -0.71 -14.01
N LYS A 12 22.36 0.27 -13.82
CA LYS A 12 23.71 0.20 -14.40
C LYS A 12 24.50 -0.97 -13.81
N GLN A 13 24.50 -1.12 -12.49
CA GLN A 13 25.15 -2.22 -11.79
C GLN A 13 24.62 -3.59 -12.25
N PHE A 14 23.29 -3.72 -12.40
CA PHE A 14 22.67 -4.92 -12.91
C PHE A 14 23.12 -5.27 -14.34
N MET A 15 23.29 -4.27 -15.21
CA MET A 15 23.78 -4.46 -16.57
C MET A 15 25.25 -4.91 -16.61
N GLU A 16 26.08 -4.45 -15.67
CA GLU A 16 27.47 -4.92 -15.51
C GLU A 16 27.49 -6.38 -15.06
N TRP A 17 26.78 -6.70 -13.99
CA TRP A 17 26.61 -8.07 -13.52
C TRP A 17 26.09 -8.99 -14.61
N SER A 18 25.16 -8.50 -15.46
CA SER A 18 24.62 -9.26 -16.59
C SER A 18 25.68 -9.76 -17.58
N LYS A 19 26.76 -9.00 -17.77
CA LYS A 19 27.88 -9.40 -18.63
C LYS A 19 28.78 -10.46 -17.99
N GLU A 20 28.85 -10.49 -16.66
CA GLU A 20 29.67 -11.46 -15.89
C GLU A 20 29.04 -12.86 -15.82
N GLY A 21 27.81 -13.03 -16.29
CA GLY A 21 27.16 -14.32 -16.40
C GLY A 21 26.81 -14.95 -15.04
N SER A 22 26.95 -16.27 -14.93
CA SER A 22 26.44 -17.05 -13.79
C SER A 22 27.01 -16.65 -12.43
N LYS A 23 28.20 -16.05 -12.38
CA LYS A 23 28.88 -15.63 -11.15
C LYS A 23 28.10 -14.58 -10.35
N THR A 24 27.16 -13.88 -11.00
CA THR A 24 26.41 -12.78 -10.37
C THR A 24 24.91 -13.08 -10.23
N PHE A 25 24.48 -14.34 -10.41
CA PHE A 25 23.06 -14.68 -10.26
C PHE A 25 22.54 -14.45 -8.85
N GLU A 26 23.32 -14.78 -7.83
CA GLU A 26 22.93 -14.58 -6.43
C GLU A 26 22.69 -13.11 -6.11
N VAL A 27 23.66 -12.23 -6.45
CA VAL A 27 23.53 -10.79 -6.22
C VAL A 27 22.42 -10.14 -7.05
N ARG A 28 22.16 -10.64 -8.26
CA ARG A 28 21.03 -10.19 -9.09
C ARG A 28 19.68 -10.60 -8.51
N LYS A 29 19.57 -11.81 -7.97
CA LYS A 29 18.37 -12.29 -7.26
C LYS A 29 18.12 -11.43 -6.01
N GLU A 30 19.15 -11.22 -5.20
CA GLU A 30 19.07 -10.41 -4.00
C GLU A 30 18.61 -8.96 -4.30
N LEU A 31 19.10 -8.36 -5.38
CA LEU A 31 18.64 -7.03 -5.84
C LEU A 31 17.13 -6.99 -6.07
N PHE A 32 16.57 -7.99 -6.76
CA PHE A 32 15.13 -8.05 -7.03
C PHE A 32 14.30 -8.41 -5.79
N GLU A 33 14.80 -9.24 -4.89
CA GLU A 33 14.13 -9.56 -3.63
C GLU A 33 14.02 -8.32 -2.74
N LYS A 34 15.11 -7.55 -2.60
CA LYS A 34 15.07 -6.26 -1.91
C LYS A 34 14.09 -5.29 -2.54
N GLN A 35 14.09 -5.19 -3.87
CA GLN A 35 13.16 -4.30 -4.57
C GLN A 35 11.70 -4.75 -4.40
N LYS A 36 11.45 -6.06 -4.38
CA LYS A 36 10.13 -6.63 -4.12
C LYS A 36 9.64 -6.25 -2.72
N GLU A 37 10.46 -6.39 -1.69
CA GLU A 37 10.09 -6.00 -0.32
C GLU A 37 9.74 -4.51 -0.20
N VAL A 38 10.47 -3.64 -0.90
CA VAL A 38 10.18 -2.20 -0.95
C VAL A 38 8.80 -1.94 -1.57
N VAL A 39 8.51 -2.59 -2.70
CA VAL A 39 7.22 -2.45 -3.38
C VAL A 39 6.08 -3.00 -2.51
N GLU A 40 6.26 -4.16 -1.88
CA GLU A 40 5.26 -4.75 -0.98
C GLU A 40 4.97 -3.84 0.22
N LYS A 41 5.98 -3.19 0.80
CA LYS A 41 5.80 -2.21 1.87
C LYS A 41 5.02 -0.97 1.39
N GLU A 42 5.29 -0.47 0.19
CA GLU A 42 4.55 0.67 -0.35
C GLU A 42 3.10 0.28 -0.69
N ILE A 43 2.87 -0.93 -1.21
CA ILE A 43 1.51 -1.47 -1.41
C ILE A 43 0.76 -1.50 -0.08
N ALA A 44 1.33 -2.10 0.96
CA ALA A 44 0.68 -2.19 2.27
C ALA A 44 0.36 -0.80 2.86
N LYS A 45 1.26 0.18 2.66
CA LYS A 45 1.02 1.57 3.06
C LYS A 45 -0.12 2.20 2.25
N LEU A 46 -0.14 2.04 0.93
CA LEU A 46 -1.20 2.56 0.07
C LEU A 46 -2.55 1.90 0.35
N GLU A 47 -2.57 0.61 0.68
CA GLU A 47 -3.78 -0.10 1.11
C GLU A 47 -4.35 0.48 2.41
N ARG A 48 -3.51 0.82 3.40
CA ARG A 48 -3.97 1.53 4.62
C ARG A 48 -4.51 2.92 4.31
N VAL A 49 -3.86 3.67 3.43
CA VAL A 49 -4.34 4.99 2.99
C VAL A 49 -5.68 4.85 2.29
N LEU A 50 -5.83 3.88 1.39
CA LEU A 50 -7.09 3.61 0.70
C LEU A 50 -8.20 3.20 1.68
N ALA A 51 -7.89 2.37 2.67
CA ALA A 51 -8.83 2.00 3.73
C ALA A 51 -9.32 3.23 4.51
N MET A 52 -8.40 4.15 4.87
CA MET A 52 -8.75 5.41 5.53
C MET A 52 -9.67 6.26 4.66
N LEU A 53 -9.35 6.39 3.36
CA LEU A 53 -10.15 7.16 2.41
C LEU A 53 -11.55 6.56 2.26
N ASN A 54 -11.66 5.24 2.08
CA ASN A 54 -12.94 4.55 1.98
C ASN A 54 -13.80 4.76 3.23
N TYR A 55 -13.20 4.62 4.42
CA TYR A 55 -13.88 4.90 5.69
C TYR A 55 -14.36 6.37 5.75
N LYS A 56 -13.51 7.34 5.39
CA LYS A 56 -13.88 8.76 5.41
C LYS A 56 -14.92 9.13 4.36
N SER A 57 -14.90 8.52 3.19
CA SER A 57 -15.93 8.68 2.16
C SER A 57 -17.29 8.23 2.70
N TRP A 58 -17.36 7.02 3.27
CA TRP A 58 -18.59 6.55 3.92
C TRP A 58 -19.02 7.45 5.08
N TYR A 59 -18.09 7.84 5.96
CA TYR A 59 -18.35 8.69 7.12
C TYR A 59 -19.07 9.97 6.71
N TYR A 60 -18.56 10.66 5.69
CA TYR A 60 -19.16 11.90 5.21
C TYR A 60 -20.44 11.67 4.40
N GLU A 61 -20.58 10.56 3.68
CA GLU A 61 -21.86 10.20 3.06
C GLU A 61 -22.97 10.05 4.11
N GLU A 62 -22.71 9.39 5.23
CA GLU A 62 -23.68 9.23 6.31
C GLU A 62 -23.94 10.54 7.06
N ALA A 63 -22.90 11.32 7.34
CA ALA A 63 -23.05 12.63 7.98
C ALA A 63 -23.87 13.60 7.12
N ILE A 64 -23.68 13.57 5.79
CA ILE A 64 -24.48 14.34 4.83
C ILE A 64 -25.95 13.91 4.88
N LYS A 65 -26.23 12.60 4.91
CA LYS A 65 -27.61 12.07 4.99
C LYS A 65 -28.30 12.47 6.30
N ALA A 66 -27.57 12.44 7.41
CA ALA A 66 -28.08 12.80 8.74
C ALA A 66 -28.11 14.32 8.99
N GLY A 67 -27.39 15.11 8.17
CA GLY A 67 -27.20 16.55 8.36
C GLY A 67 -26.30 16.91 9.56
N ASN A 68 -25.65 15.92 10.18
CA ASN A 68 -24.73 16.09 11.31
C ASN A 68 -23.79 14.87 11.44
N GLU A 69 -22.67 15.04 12.13
CA GLU A 69 -21.68 13.97 12.36
C GLU A 69 -22.00 13.06 13.56
N GLU A 70 -22.86 13.51 14.49
CA GLU A 70 -23.21 12.79 15.72
C GLU A 70 -23.87 11.44 15.44
N ALA A 71 -24.71 11.39 14.40
CA ALA A 71 -25.34 10.15 13.93
C ALA A 71 -24.31 9.08 13.49
N VAL A 72 -23.14 9.49 13.00
CA VAL A 72 -22.08 8.56 12.57
C VAL A 72 -21.16 8.21 13.74
N LEU A 73 -20.85 9.19 14.59
CA LEU A 73 -19.99 9.01 15.76
C LEU A 73 -20.54 7.98 16.75
N THR A 74 -21.86 7.94 16.91
CA THR A 74 -22.54 6.95 17.78
C THR A 74 -22.40 5.51 17.28
N MET A 75 -22.03 5.29 16.02
CA MET A 75 -21.85 3.95 15.44
C MET A 75 -20.42 3.41 15.58
N ILE A 76 -19.45 4.25 15.97
CA ILE A 76 -18.02 3.88 16.00
C ILE A 76 -17.64 3.38 17.40
N PRO A 77 -16.89 2.26 17.52
CA PRO A 77 -16.46 1.35 16.44
C PRO A 77 -17.44 0.18 16.20
N ASP A 78 -18.39 -0.06 17.11
CA ASP A 78 -19.08 -1.35 17.23
C ASP A 78 -20.21 -1.57 16.22
N ASP A 79 -20.93 -0.51 15.85
CA ASP A 79 -22.15 -0.55 15.02
C ASP A 79 -21.91 -0.10 13.57
N LEU A 80 -20.66 -0.05 13.14
CA LEU A 80 -20.31 0.22 11.75
C LEU A 80 -20.91 -0.84 10.80
N PRO A 81 -21.35 -0.47 9.58
CA PRO A 81 -21.74 -1.46 8.57
C PRO A 81 -20.59 -2.43 8.25
N GLN A 82 -20.91 -3.70 8.00
CA GLN A 82 -19.89 -4.75 7.80
C GLN A 82 -18.87 -4.40 6.71
N HIS A 83 -19.31 -3.78 5.61
CA HIS A 83 -18.45 -3.37 4.49
C HIS A 83 -17.51 -2.20 4.84
N VAL A 84 -17.76 -1.49 5.94
CA VAL A 84 -16.95 -0.36 6.44
C VAL A 84 -16.05 -0.78 7.60
N LYS A 85 -16.47 -1.78 8.39
CA LYS A 85 -15.68 -2.31 9.53
C LYS A 85 -14.26 -2.69 9.11
N GLU A 86 -14.12 -3.36 7.97
CA GLU A 86 -12.80 -3.75 7.45
C GLU A 86 -11.95 -2.51 7.13
N ALA A 87 -12.50 -1.52 6.41
CA ALA A 87 -11.78 -0.28 6.10
C ALA A 87 -11.40 0.52 7.37
N TYR A 88 -12.26 0.52 8.38
CA TYR A 88 -11.98 1.14 9.68
C TYR A 88 -10.82 0.44 10.41
N VAL A 89 -10.88 -0.90 10.54
CA VAL A 89 -9.83 -1.71 11.19
C VAL A 89 -8.51 -1.68 10.42
N HIS A 90 -8.55 -1.63 9.09
CA HIS A 90 -7.33 -1.55 8.28
C HIS A 90 -6.70 -0.15 8.28
N SER A 91 -7.43 0.89 8.70
CA SER A 91 -6.94 2.27 8.73
C SER A 91 -6.49 2.76 10.10
N HIS A 92 -6.93 2.12 11.20
CA HIS A 92 -6.63 2.48 12.59
C HIS A 92 -5.86 1.35 13.29
#